data_AF-A0AA37SYM7-F1
#
_entry.id   AF-A0AA37SYM7-F1
#
_cell.length_a   1.000
_cell.length_b   1.000
_cell.length_c   1.000
_cell.angle_alpha   90.00
_cell.angle_beta   90.00
_cell.angle_gamma   90.00
#
_symmetry.space_group_name_H-M   'P 1'
#
loop_
_entity.id
_entity.type
_entity.pdbx_description
1 polymer ?
#
loop_
_entity_poly.entity_id
_entity_poly.type
_entity_poly.pdbx_seq_one_letter_code
_entity_poly.pdbx_strand_id
1 'polypeptide(L)'
;MGGLVARALCQLTGSKKYVSKIVTLGTPHDGTLYDAQVIGHMIHWGESISSKMKGFTPNANSAKELTKKDNTNGQCLIDKLQRDSDSLKDIKIFSVSGGKKWLDYGSFFKSYIANWKIQKWFEDKPNDGLVLEYSSNIKNSTPDADNNHHHFNKYTEYDDINHSYLIDNHQILLKLTAWLKE
;
A
#
# COMPACT_ATOMS: atom_id res chain seq x y z
N MET A 1 -3.03 0.05 4.26
CA MET A 1 -2.35 0.34 5.55
C MET A 1 -1.90 -0.91 6.31
N GLY A 2 -2.64 -2.02 6.33
CA GLY A 2 -2.30 -3.19 7.15
C GLY A 2 -0.85 -3.69 7.02
N GLY A 3 -0.28 -3.70 5.81
CA GLY A 3 1.12 -4.09 5.62
C GLY A 3 2.14 -3.15 6.25
N LEU A 4 1.86 -1.83 6.32
CA LEU A 4 2.72 -0.88 7.04
C LEU A 4 2.63 -1.10 8.55
N VAL A 5 1.44 -1.42 9.08
CA VAL A 5 1.26 -1.77 10.50
C VAL A 5 2.03 -3.03 10.84
N ALA A 6 1.98 -4.06 10.00
CA ALA A 6 2.75 -5.29 10.19
C ALA A 6 4.26 -5.04 10.21
N ARG A 7 4.75 -4.18 9.30
CA ARG A 7 6.16 -3.74 9.31
C ARG A 7 6.49 -2.97 10.58
N ALA A 8 5.71 -1.95 10.93
CA ALA A 8 5.92 -1.17 12.14
C ALA A 8 5.94 -2.05 13.40
N LEU A 9 5.05 -3.05 13.49
CA LEU A 9 5.05 -4.03 14.57
C LEU A 9 6.40 -4.78 14.65
N CYS A 10 6.94 -5.25 13.53
CA CYS A 10 8.19 -6.01 13.54
C CYS A 10 9.43 -5.13 13.77
N GLN A 11 9.44 -3.91 13.24
CA GLN A 11 10.63 -3.04 13.24
C GLN A 11 10.70 -2.13 14.46
N LEU A 12 9.55 -1.66 14.97
CA LEU A 12 9.50 -0.68 16.06
C LEU A 12 9.18 -1.33 17.41
N THR A 13 8.85 -2.62 17.43
CA THR A 13 8.56 -3.35 18.66
C THR A 13 9.41 -4.61 18.75
N GLY A 14 9.54 -5.18 19.96
CA GLY A 14 10.18 -6.47 20.17
C GLY A 14 9.38 -7.68 19.67
N SER A 15 8.33 -7.47 18.87
CA SER A 15 7.38 -8.51 18.45
C SER A 15 7.83 -9.29 17.22
N LYS A 16 8.95 -8.93 16.57
CA LYS A 16 9.53 -9.67 15.42
C LYS A 16 9.57 -11.18 15.65
N LYS A 17 9.95 -11.62 16.86
CA LYS A 17 10.05 -13.03 17.25
C LYS A 17 8.74 -13.82 17.19
N TYR A 18 7.60 -13.14 17.10
CA TYR A 18 6.27 -13.76 16.99
C TYR A 18 5.73 -13.77 15.55
N VAL A 19 6.50 -13.23 14.59
CA VAL A 19 6.08 -13.10 13.20
C VAL A 19 7.01 -13.92 12.31
N SER A 20 6.47 -14.96 11.68
CA SER A 20 7.23 -15.81 10.75
C SER A 20 7.18 -15.28 9.31
N LYS A 21 6.03 -14.75 8.90
CA LYS A 21 5.74 -14.30 7.54
C LYS A 21 4.86 -13.06 7.55
N ILE A 22 5.02 -12.19 6.56
CA ILE A 22 4.12 -11.05 6.31
C ILE A 22 3.61 -11.12 4.88
N VAL A 23 2.30 -10.96 4.72
CA VAL A 23 1.67 -10.74 3.41
C VAL A 23 1.19 -9.30 3.33
N THR A 24 1.48 -8.64 2.23
CA THR A 24 1.01 -7.27 1.98
C THR A 24 0.30 -7.17 0.64
N LEU A 25 -0.87 -6.55 0.65
CA LEU A 25 -1.69 -6.32 -0.54
C LEU A 25 -1.76 -4.81 -0.78
N GLY A 26 -1.32 -4.36 -1.95
CA GLY A 26 -1.32 -2.94 -2.35
C GLY A 26 -0.65 -2.03 -1.33
N THR A 27 0.32 -2.52 -0.54
CA THR A 27 0.79 -1.74 0.61
C THR A 27 1.78 -0.66 0.16
N PRO A 28 1.55 0.62 0.50
CA PRO A 28 2.45 1.69 0.09
C PRO A 28 3.72 1.70 0.97
N HIS A 29 4.67 0.82 0.68
CA HIS A 29 5.90 0.65 1.46
C HIS A 29 6.84 1.87 1.39
N ASP A 30 6.66 2.70 0.37
CA ASP A 30 7.29 4.01 0.20
C ASP A 30 6.31 5.16 0.38
N GLY A 31 5.11 4.90 0.90
CA GLY A 31 4.04 5.90 0.98
C GLY A 31 3.27 6.02 -0.33
N THR A 32 2.22 6.83 -0.27
CA THR A 32 1.39 7.13 -1.44
C THR A 32 0.77 8.51 -1.32
N LEU A 33 0.27 9.04 -2.43
CA LEU A 33 -0.53 10.26 -2.50
C LEU A 33 0.04 11.41 -1.67
N TYR A 34 1.26 11.86 -1.97
CA TYR A 34 1.99 12.90 -1.21
C TYR A 34 1.28 14.28 -1.20
N ASP A 35 0.08 14.43 -1.76
CA ASP A 35 -0.75 15.63 -1.70
C ASP A 35 -2.00 15.45 -0.82
N ALA A 36 -2.18 16.40 0.12
CA ALA A 36 -3.30 16.39 1.07
C ALA A 36 -4.63 16.73 0.39
N GLN A 37 -4.60 17.44 -0.75
CA GLN A 37 -5.81 17.71 -1.54
C GLN A 37 -6.41 16.43 -2.13
N VAL A 38 -5.56 15.44 -2.42
CA VAL A 38 -5.99 14.13 -2.93
C VAL A 38 -6.57 13.26 -1.80
N ILE A 39 -6.06 13.41 -0.56
CA ILE A 39 -6.63 12.74 0.62
C ILE A 39 -8.10 13.15 0.83
N GLY A 40 -8.45 14.41 0.61
CA GLY A 40 -9.85 14.87 0.67
C GLY A 40 -10.76 14.10 -0.29
N HIS A 41 -10.31 13.83 -1.51
CA HIS A 41 -11.05 13.03 -2.47
C HIS A 41 -11.17 11.55 -2.05
N MET A 42 -10.15 11.00 -1.39
CA MET A 42 -10.19 9.65 -0.81
C MET A 42 -11.07 9.54 0.44
N ILE A 43 -11.21 10.60 1.22
CA ILE A 43 -12.15 10.60 2.34
C ILE A 43 -13.57 10.50 1.79
N HIS A 44 -13.90 11.31 0.78
CA HIS A 44 -15.19 11.21 0.09
C HIS A 44 -15.42 9.87 -0.62
N TRP A 45 -14.35 9.20 -1.06
CA TRP A 45 -14.38 7.83 -1.56
C TRP A 45 -14.75 6.82 -0.47
N GLY A 46 -14.03 6.85 0.65
CA GLY A 46 -14.30 5.96 1.78
C GLY A 46 -15.71 6.17 2.34
N GLU A 47 -16.18 7.42 2.36
CA GLU A 47 -17.56 7.78 2.69
C GLU A 47 -18.57 7.17 1.71
N SER A 48 -18.30 7.24 0.40
CA SER A 48 -19.23 6.74 -0.63
C SER A 48 -19.36 5.21 -0.66
N ILE A 49 -18.30 4.49 -0.27
CA ILE A 49 -18.32 3.02 -0.18
C ILE A 49 -18.93 2.55 1.13
N SER A 50 -18.62 3.19 2.26
CA SER A 50 -18.98 2.67 3.58
C SER A 50 -20.33 3.15 4.10
N SER A 51 -20.87 4.27 3.58
CA SER A 51 -22.08 4.94 4.08
C SER A 51 -22.09 5.29 5.58
N LYS A 52 -20.97 5.10 6.30
CA LYS A 52 -20.89 5.14 7.77
C LYS A 52 -19.60 5.75 8.32
N MET A 53 -18.69 6.21 7.48
CA MET A 53 -17.42 6.76 7.95
C MET A 53 -17.58 8.21 8.43
N LYS A 54 -17.47 8.42 9.75
CA LYS A 54 -17.26 9.73 10.39
C LYS A 54 -15.82 9.80 10.89
N GLY A 55 -15.20 10.99 10.83
CA GLY A 55 -13.94 11.26 11.55
C GLY A 55 -12.64 11.12 10.76
N PHE A 56 -12.69 11.13 9.42
CA PHE A 56 -11.47 11.18 8.62
C PHE A 56 -11.06 12.64 8.38
N THR A 57 -9.77 12.91 8.55
CA THR A 57 -9.20 14.21 8.25
C THR A 57 -7.81 14.02 7.64
N PRO A 58 -7.42 14.81 6.62
CA PRO A 58 -6.05 14.81 6.12
C PRO A 58 -5.01 15.13 7.21
N ASN A 59 -5.46 15.73 8.32
CA ASN A 59 -4.61 16.04 9.47
C ASN A 59 -4.36 14.87 10.42
N ALA A 60 -5.05 13.74 10.23
CA ALA A 60 -4.86 12.55 11.06
C ALA A 60 -3.43 12.03 10.88
N ASN A 61 -2.81 11.57 11.98
CA ASN A 61 -1.42 11.11 11.95
C ASN A 61 -1.22 9.97 10.94
N SER A 62 -2.15 9.01 10.86
CA SER A 62 -2.09 7.92 9.88
C SER A 62 -2.12 8.40 8.42
N ALA A 63 -2.87 9.48 8.13
CA ALA A 63 -2.91 10.09 6.81
C ALA A 63 -1.59 10.82 6.51
N LYS A 64 -1.01 11.50 7.51
CA LYS A 64 0.30 12.14 7.38
C LYS A 64 1.42 11.12 7.17
N GLU A 65 1.43 10.03 7.95
CA GLU A 65 2.39 8.92 7.82
C GLU A 65 2.34 8.29 6.43
N LEU A 66 1.14 7.99 5.93
CA LEU A 66 0.94 7.46 4.57
C LEU A 66 1.48 8.37 3.47
N THR A 67 1.37 9.68 3.67
CA THR A 67 1.72 10.70 2.68
C THR A 67 3.08 11.35 2.93
N LYS A 68 3.89 10.79 3.86
CA LYS A 68 5.20 11.34 4.27
C LYS A 68 5.14 12.82 4.70
N LYS A 69 4.05 13.19 5.38
CA LYS A 69 3.80 14.53 5.93
C LYS A 69 3.93 14.58 7.45
N ASP A 70 4.24 13.46 8.08
CA ASP A 70 4.47 13.30 9.52
C ASP A 70 5.91 13.69 9.92
N ASN A 71 6.59 14.47 9.09
CA ASN A 71 7.98 14.89 9.25
C ASN A 71 8.22 15.55 10.62
N THR A 72 8.70 14.73 11.56
CA THR A 72 9.06 15.15 12.91
C THR A 72 10.57 15.06 12.99
N ASN A 73 11.25 16.18 13.22
CA ASN A 73 12.72 16.26 13.28
C ASN A 73 13.45 15.82 12.01
N GLY A 74 12.88 16.07 10.82
CA GLY A 74 13.55 15.79 9.53
C GLY A 74 13.37 14.36 9.04
N GLN A 75 12.50 13.56 9.67
CA GLN A 75 12.25 12.18 9.25
C GLN A 75 10.77 11.79 9.39
N CYS A 76 10.24 11.14 8.36
CA CYS A 76 8.90 10.54 8.37
C CYS A 76 8.96 9.08 8.84
N LEU A 77 7.85 8.55 9.35
CA LEU A 77 7.75 7.16 9.81
C LEU A 77 8.13 6.17 8.71
N ILE A 78 7.65 6.38 7.48
CA ILE A 78 7.94 5.48 6.35
C ILE A 78 9.45 5.47 6.03
N ASP A 79 10.09 6.63 6.02
CA ASP A 79 11.54 6.72 5.76
C ASP A 79 12.33 6.03 6.88
N LYS A 80 11.84 6.09 8.13
CA LYS A 80 12.40 5.32 9.25
C LYS A 80 12.26 3.81 9.03
N LEU A 81 11.08 3.35 8.65
CA LEU A 81 10.85 1.92 8.38
C LEU A 81 11.69 1.40 7.19
N GLN A 82 12.01 2.25 6.21
CA GLN A 82 12.92 1.87 5.12
C GLN A 82 14.38 1.79 5.58
N ARG A 83 14.84 2.78 6.35
CA ARG A 83 16.19 2.77 6.91
C ARG A 83 16.43 1.57 7.83
N ASP A 84 15.45 1.23 8.65
CA ASP A 84 15.53 0.13 9.61
C ASP A 84 15.13 -1.23 8.99
N SER A 85 15.12 -1.34 7.65
CA SER A 85 14.68 -2.54 6.91
C SER A 85 15.49 -3.80 7.22
N ASP A 86 16.72 -3.64 7.71
CA ASP A 86 17.57 -4.73 8.20
C ASP A 86 16.89 -5.61 9.25
N SER A 87 16.04 -5.02 10.09
CA SER A 87 15.26 -5.77 11.07
C SER A 87 14.27 -6.76 10.45
N LEU A 88 13.92 -6.61 9.16
CA LEU A 88 13.04 -7.52 8.43
C LEU A 88 13.78 -8.63 7.67
N LYS A 89 15.12 -8.61 7.61
CA LYS A 89 15.91 -9.56 6.80
C LYS A 89 15.56 -11.04 7.06
N ASP A 90 15.21 -11.40 8.30
CA ASP A 90 14.88 -12.78 8.68
C ASP A 90 13.39 -13.12 8.55
N ILE A 91 12.53 -12.15 8.22
CA ILE A 91 11.10 -12.36 8.02
C ILE A 91 10.85 -12.57 6.54
N LYS A 92 10.12 -13.62 6.17
CA LYS A 92 9.68 -13.77 4.78
C LYS A 92 8.53 -12.80 4.50
N ILE A 93 8.63 -11.98 3.46
CA ILE A 93 7.59 -11.02 3.09
C ILE A 93 7.12 -11.26 1.67
N PHE A 94 5.81 -11.38 1.47
CA PHE A 94 5.19 -11.50 0.16
C PHE A 94 4.31 -10.28 -0.10
N SER A 95 4.68 -9.42 -1.04
CA SER A 95 3.87 -8.28 -1.44
C SER A 95 3.19 -8.50 -2.78
N VAL A 96 1.98 -7.98 -2.93
CA VAL A 96 1.16 -8.08 -4.16
C VAL A 96 0.66 -6.70 -4.53
N SER A 97 0.57 -6.41 -5.81
CA SER A 97 0.04 -5.17 -6.38
C SER A 97 -0.94 -5.45 -7.52
N GLY A 98 -1.69 -4.41 -7.90
CA GLY A 98 -2.55 -4.38 -9.09
C GLY A 98 -1.98 -3.43 -10.15
N GLY A 99 -2.48 -3.55 -11.37
CA GLY A 99 -2.05 -2.74 -12.52
C GLY A 99 -3.10 -1.77 -13.05
N LYS A 100 -4.36 -1.91 -12.61
CA LYS A 100 -5.45 -1.05 -13.10
C LYS A 100 -5.37 0.33 -12.46
N LYS A 101 -5.01 1.33 -13.26
CA LYS A 101 -4.91 2.75 -12.94
C LYS A 101 -6.27 3.44 -12.67
N TRP A 102 -7.13 2.84 -11.86
CA TRP A 102 -8.50 3.32 -11.64
C TRP A 102 -9.09 2.87 -10.30
N LEU A 103 -9.68 3.78 -9.53
CA LEU A 103 -10.47 3.48 -8.32
C LEU A 103 -11.96 3.78 -8.53
N ASP A 104 -12.83 2.99 -7.91
CA ASP A 104 -14.29 3.15 -8.05
C ASP A 104 -14.89 3.99 -6.91
N TYR A 105 -15.35 5.20 -7.21
CA TYR A 105 -15.90 6.18 -6.23
C TYR A 105 -17.42 6.21 -6.16
N GLY A 106 -18.07 5.07 -6.44
CA GLY A 106 -19.52 4.91 -6.40
C GLY A 106 -20.22 5.53 -7.62
N SER A 107 -20.09 6.85 -7.84
CA SER A 107 -20.60 7.48 -9.06
C SER A 107 -19.54 7.57 -10.15
N PHE A 108 -19.92 7.28 -11.40
CA PHE A 108 -19.02 7.32 -12.55
C PHE A 108 -18.31 8.67 -12.70
N PHE A 109 -19.05 9.79 -12.64
CA PHE A 109 -18.48 11.13 -12.80
C PHE A 109 -17.48 11.50 -11.71
N LYS A 110 -17.78 11.21 -10.43
CA LYS A 110 -16.81 11.46 -9.34
C LYS A 110 -15.57 10.58 -9.49
N SER A 111 -15.76 9.33 -9.93
CA SER A 111 -14.64 8.42 -10.19
C SER A 111 -13.74 8.94 -11.29
N TYR A 112 -14.32 9.41 -12.38
CA TYR A 112 -13.57 9.97 -13.50
C TYR A 112 -12.73 11.17 -13.07
N ILE A 113 -13.31 12.14 -12.37
CA ILE A 113 -12.60 13.35 -11.93
C ILE A 113 -11.50 13.01 -10.92
N ALA A 114 -11.78 12.14 -9.94
CA ALA A 114 -10.80 11.74 -8.94
C ALA A 114 -9.63 10.98 -9.57
N ASN A 115 -9.92 9.99 -10.43
CA ASN A 115 -8.89 9.25 -11.14
C ASN A 115 -8.08 10.15 -12.06
N TRP A 116 -8.69 11.07 -12.80
CA TRP A 116 -7.94 12.00 -13.64
C TRP A 116 -6.92 12.82 -12.83
N LYS A 117 -7.30 13.31 -11.65
CA LYS A 117 -6.38 14.04 -10.75
C LYS A 117 -5.27 13.14 -10.21
N ILE A 118 -5.62 11.95 -9.73
CA ILE A 118 -4.66 11.00 -9.14
C ILE A 118 -3.67 10.51 -10.20
N GLN A 119 -4.16 10.13 -11.38
CA GLN A 119 -3.32 9.60 -12.45
C GLN A 119 -2.42 10.66 -13.06
N LYS A 120 -2.86 11.93 -13.14
CA LYS A 120 -1.99 13.05 -13.49
C LYS A 120 -0.81 13.18 -12.52
N TRP A 121 -1.05 12.93 -11.24
CA TRP A 121 -0.01 13.01 -10.21
C TRP A 121 0.98 11.83 -10.27
N PHE A 122 0.51 10.65 -10.66
CA PHE A 122 1.39 9.50 -10.89
C PHE A 122 2.20 9.58 -12.18
N GLU A 123 2.00 10.59 -13.04
CA GLU A 123 2.79 10.81 -14.27
C GLU A 123 2.86 9.54 -15.14
N ASP A 124 1.73 8.86 -15.31
CA ASP A 124 1.63 7.59 -16.05
C ASP A 124 2.48 6.42 -15.54
N LYS A 125 3.10 6.53 -14.36
CA LYS A 125 3.83 5.42 -13.73
C LYS A 125 2.88 4.26 -13.41
N PRO A 126 3.35 2.99 -13.48
CA PRO A 126 2.54 1.83 -13.13
C PRO A 126 1.98 1.94 -11.69
N ASN A 127 0.68 1.74 -11.53
CA ASN A 127 -0.02 1.83 -10.25
C ASN A 127 -1.37 1.09 -10.31
N ASP A 128 -1.90 0.75 -9.14
CA ASP A 128 -3.20 0.07 -8.97
C ASP A 128 -4.37 1.05 -8.78
N GLY A 129 -4.22 2.29 -9.22
CA GLY A 129 -5.17 3.37 -8.97
C GLY A 129 -4.91 4.14 -7.67
N LEU A 130 -4.20 3.54 -6.70
CA LEU A 130 -3.93 4.17 -5.40
C LEU A 130 -2.45 4.18 -5.02
N VAL A 131 -1.68 3.17 -5.38
CA VAL A 131 -0.30 2.96 -4.95
C VAL A 131 0.55 2.68 -6.17
N LEU A 132 1.66 3.41 -6.29
CA LEU A 132 2.68 3.13 -7.30
C LEU A 132 3.21 1.71 -7.15
N GLU A 133 3.40 1.03 -8.26
CA GLU A 133 3.99 -0.31 -8.29
C GLU A 133 5.34 -0.35 -7.55
N TYR A 134 6.17 0.68 -7.76
CA TYR A 134 7.43 0.84 -7.05
C TYR A 134 7.27 0.86 -5.52
N SER A 135 6.23 1.53 -5.02
CA SER A 135 5.91 1.61 -3.59
C SER A 135 5.27 0.33 -3.06
N SER A 136 4.54 -0.42 -3.89
CA SER A 136 3.93 -1.70 -3.49
C SER A 136 4.93 -2.86 -3.48
N ASN A 137 6.02 -2.77 -4.24
CA ASN A 137 7.07 -3.76 -4.25
C ASN A 137 7.95 -3.62 -2.99
N ILE A 138 7.84 -4.59 -2.07
CA ILE A 138 8.59 -4.58 -0.82
C ILE A 138 10.10 -4.55 -1.04
N LYS A 139 10.59 -5.18 -2.13
CA LYS A 139 12.03 -5.26 -2.43
C LYS A 139 12.66 -3.87 -2.58
N ASN A 140 11.92 -2.92 -3.14
CA ASN A 140 12.39 -1.54 -3.30
C ASN A 140 12.56 -0.80 -1.96
N SER A 141 11.79 -1.20 -0.95
CA SER A 141 11.87 -0.64 0.41
C SER A 141 12.82 -1.39 1.33
N THR A 142 13.34 -2.54 0.89
CA THR A 142 14.22 -3.43 1.65
C THR A 142 15.24 -4.10 0.72
N PRO A 143 16.08 -3.34 0.00
CA PRO A 143 16.93 -3.88 -1.07
C PRO A 143 17.91 -4.95 -0.57
N ASP A 144 18.32 -4.87 0.70
CA ASP A 144 19.27 -5.81 1.32
C ASP A 144 18.64 -7.14 1.80
N ALA A 145 17.33 -7.34 1.61
CA ALA A 145 16.59 -8.51 2.08
C ALA A 145 16.15 -9.46 0.94
N ASP A 146 16.82 -9.37 -0.22
CA ASP A 146 16.33 -9.84 -1.53
C ASP A 146 15.90 -11.33 -1.60
N ASN A 147 16.49 -12.20 -0.76
CA ASN A 147 16.19 -13.63 -0.77
C ASN A 147 14.92 -14.02 0.01
N ASN A 148 14.52 -13.25 1.02
CA ASN A 148 13.36 -13.58 1.86
C ASN A 148 12.10 -12.83 1.43
N HIS A 149 12.24 -11.82 0.59
CA HIS A 149 11.13 -11.00 0.13
C HIS A 149 10.74 -11.36 -1.30
N HIS A 150 9.45 -11.38 -1.58
CA HIS A 150 8.88 -11.66 -2.90
C HIS A 150 7.85 -10.59 -3.24
N HIS A 151 7.82 -10.20 -4.51
CA HIS A 151 6.79 -9.32 -5.04
C HIS A 151 6.09 -9.99 -6.22
N PHE A 152 4.76 -10.04 -6.16
CA PHE A 152 3.93 -10.71 -7.14
C PHE A 152 3.02 -9.72 -7.87
N ASN A 153 3.36 -9.48 -9.13
CA ASN A 153 2.61 -8.67 -10.09
C ASN A 153 2.40 -9.40 -11.43
N LYS A 154 2.71 -10.70 -11.48
CA LYS A 154 2.64 -11.54 -12.68
C LYS A 154 1.48 -12.52 -12.59
N TYR A 155 0.27 -12.01 -12.78
CA TYR A 155 -0.97 -12.79 -12.86
C TYR A 155 -1.84 -12.26 -14.00
N THR A 156 -2.73 -13.10 -14.52
CA THR A 156 -3.46 -12.83 -15.78
C THR A 156 -4.25 -11.53 -15.74
N GLU A 157 -4.89 -11.24 -14.62
CA GLU A 157 -5.78 -10.09 -14.47
C GLU A 157 -5.06 -8.85 -13.91
N TYR A 158 -3.72 -8.82 -13.89
CA TYR A 158 -2.95 -7.71 -13.28
C TYR A 158 -3.41 -6.34 -13.78
N ASP A 159 -3.52 -6.15 -15.10
CA ASP A 159 -3.91 -4.87 -15.70
C ASP A 159 -5.39 -4.51 -15.47
N ASP A 160 -6.21 -5.47 -15.02
CA ASP A 160 -7.65 -5.31 -14.76
C ASP A 160 -7.99 -5.15 -13.27
N ILE A 161 -7.03 -5.39 -12.37
CA ILE A 161 -7.22 -5.31 -10.92
C ILE A 161 -6.68 -4.00 -10.37
N ASN A 162 -7.56 -3.26 -9.70
CA ASN A 162 -7.19 -2.06 -8.95
C ASN A 162 -6.99 -2.38 -7.46
N HIS A 163 -6.57 -1.37 -6.70
CA HIS A 163 -6.31 -1.51 -5.27
C HIS A 163 -7.47 -2.09 -4.47
N SER A 164 -8.71 -1.74 -4.83
CA SER A 164 -9.91 -2.16 -4.10
C SER A 164 -10.23 -3.64 -4.26
N TYR A 165 -9.97 -4.19 -5.45
CA TYR A 165 -10.32 -5.59 -5.79
C TYR A 165 -9.16 -6.57 -5.64
N LEU A 166 -8.00 -6.15 -5.12
CA LEU A 166 -6.87 -7.05 -4.85
C LEU A 166 -7.27 -8.23 -3.95
N ILE A 167 -8.14 -7.98 -2.98
CA ILE A 167 -8.62 -8.99 -2.02
C ILE A 167 -9.58 -10.01 -2.66
N ASP A 168 -10.23 -9.64 -3.77
CA ASP A 168 -11.25 -10.45 -4.43
C ASP A 168 -10.67 -11.31 -5.57
N ASN A 169 -9.40 -11.11 -5.92
CA ASN A 169 -8.77 -11.86 -7.00
C ASN A 169 -8.36 -13.28 -6.54
N HIS A 170 -8.92 -14.29 -7.22
CA HIS A 170 -8.71 -15.69 -6.88
C HIS A 170 -7.26 -16.16 -7.15
N GLN A 171 -6.61 -15.69 -8.22
CA GLN A 171 -5.21 -16.07 -8.50
C GLN A 171 -4.27 -15.60 -7.39
N ILE A 172 -4.47 -14.35 -6.94
CA ILE A 172 -3.74 -13.78 -5.80
C ILE A 172 -3.95 -14.65 -4.56
N LEU A 173 -5.20 -14.99 -4.21
CA LEU A 173 -5.50 -15.80 -3.04
C LEU A 173 -4.86 -17.20 -3.08
N LEU A 174 -4.91 -17.88 -4.24
CA LEU A 174 -4.28 -19.18 -4.43
C LEU A 174 -2.77 -19.09 -4.25
N LYS A 175 -2.13 -18.08 -4.84
CA LYS A 175 -0.68 -17.89 -4.76
C LYS A 175 -0.24 -17.60 -3.33
N LEU A 176 -0.98 -16.75 -2.61
CA LEU A 176 -0.73 -16.45 -1.20
C LEU A 176 -0.89 -17.68 -0.32
N THR A 177 -1.94 -18.47 -0.54
CA THR A 177 -2.20 -19.68 0.25
C THR A 177 -1.10 -20.72 0.04
N ALA A 178 -0.61 -20.88 -1.19
CA ALA A 178 0.52 -21.75 -1.49
C ALA A 178 1.78 -21.29 -0.75
N TRP A 179 2.14 -20.00 -0.87
CA TRP A 179 3.33 -19.44 -0.23
C TRP A 179 3.28 -19.49 1.31
N LEU A 180 2.10 -19.32 1.91
CA LEU A 180 1.93 -19.42 3.36
C LEU A 180 2.22 -20.83 3.89
N LYS A 181 2.01 -21.88 3.09
CA LYS A 181 2.24 -23.29 3.47
C LYS A 181 3.71 -23.76 3.34
N GLU A 182 4.55 -23.03 2.61
CA GLU A 182 5.98 -23.34 2.39
C GLU A 182 6.90 -23.04 3.58
#